data_AF-A0AAE0TPU3-F1
#
_entry.id   AF-A0AAE0TPU3-F1
#
_cell.length_a   1.000
_cell.length_b   1.000
_cell.length_c   1.000
_cell.angle_alpha   90.00
_cell.angle_beta   90.00
_cell.angle_gamma   90.00
#
_symmetry.space_group_name_H-M   'P 1'
#
loop_
_entity.id
_entity.type
_entity.pdbx_description
1 polymer ?
#
loop_
_entity_poly.entity_id
_entity_poly.type
_entity_poly.pdbx_seq_one_letter_code
_entity_poly.pdbx_strand_id
1 'polypeptide(L)'
;MDEQSEKVAEQARKYSGSIGRGLLNEQLAEIIEFSSDAQRRDWFERHETVPFWYERFDKSGLTPLLSSLADSWVEIEENVKRAAVQLDRPSKAASSKLVKAFGMYRFKAWSKEHWTWVQRPALSIVNHETIRAMICIALETPGPHNGFPFELQCGQDVCIDGYDTLLLPPTGGGMAILFWIDLE
;
A
#
# COMPACT_ATOMS: atom_id res chain seq x y z
N MET A 1 -13.92 0.77 -26.66
CA MET A 1 -13.26 0.74 -25.34
C MET A 1 -13.97 -0.34 -24.57
N ASP A 2 -13.26 -1.37 -24.09
CA ASP A 2 -13.91 -2.41 -23.30
C ASP A 2 -14.29 -1.86 -21.91
N GLU A 3 -15.36 -2.40 -21.32
CA GLU A 3 -15.89 -1.98 -20.01
C GLU A 3 -14.83 -2.08 -18.89
N GLN A 4 -13.87 -3.00 -19.04
CA GLN A 4 -12.79 -3.20 -18.08
C GLN A 4 -11.77 -2.06 -18.09
N SER A 5 -11.37 -1.60 -19.29
CA SER A 5 -10.44 -0.48 -19.47
C SER A 5 -11.01 0.82 -18.92
N GLU A 6 -12.33 1.02 -19.05
CA GLU A 6 -13.02 2.17 -18.46
C GLU A 6 -12.97 2.13 -16.92
N LYS A 7 -13.24 0.96 -16.31
CA LYS A 7 -13.14 0.77 -14.85
C LYS A 7 -11.72 0.97 -14.33
N VAL A 8 -10.70 0.49 -15.04
CA VAL A 8 -9.29 0.72 -14.70
C VAL A 8 -8.96 2.22 -14.75
N ALA A 9 -9.40 2.92 -15.80
CA ALA A 9 -9.18 4.36 -15.95
C ALA A 9 -9.93 5.20 -14.90
N GLU A 10 -11.15 4.79 -14.52
CA GLU A 10 -11.91 5.40 -13.43
C GLU A 10 -11.18 5.27 -12.09
N GLN A 11 -10.71 4.07 -11.76
CA GLN A 11 -9.94 3.85 -10.54
C GLN A 11 -8.65 4.68 -10.51
N ALA A 12 -7.89 4.73 -11.61
CA ALA A 12 -6.69 5.56 -11.68
C ALA A 12 -6.99 7.05 -11.42
N ARG A 13 -8.09 7.57 -11.99
CA ARG A 13 -8.55 8.95 -11.75
C ARG A 13 -9.02 9.17 -10.30
N LYS A 14 -9.68 8.19 -9.70
CA LYS A 14 -10.12 8.24 -8.30
C LYS A 14 -8.94 8.42 -7.35
N TYR A 15 -7.83 7.73 -7.61
CA TYR A 15 -6.67 7.74 -6.72
C TYR A 15 -5.63 8.81 -7.06
N SER A 16 -5.65 9.38 -8.27
CA SER A 16 -4.62 10.34 -8.72
C SER A 16 -4.46 11.56 -7.82
N GLY A 17 -5.54 12.03 -7.18
CA GLY A 17 -5.49 13.15 -6.25
C GLY A 17 -4.78 12.86 -4.92
N SER A 18 -4.61 11.58 -4.57
CA SER A 18 -3.93 11.15 -3.35
C SER A 18 -2.48 10.74 -3.56
N ILE A 19 -2.03 10.70 -4.82
CA ILE A 19 -0.65 10.36 -5.15
C ILE A 19 0.25 11.51 -4.72
N GLY A 20 1.26 11.20 -3.91
CA GLY A 20 2.22 12.16 -3.40
C GLY A 20 3.66 11.66 -3.45
N ARG A 21 4.54 12.47 -2.88
CA ARG A 21 5.91 12.09 -2.48
C ARG A 21 6.09 12.53 -1.04
N GLY A 22 5.55 11.72 -0.13
CA GLY A 22 5.48 12.02 1.29
C GLY A 22 6.77 11.78 2.06
N LEU A 23 7.84 11.30 1.41
CA LEU A 23 9.13 10.99 2.02
C LEU A 23 10.27 11.44 1.12
N LEU A 24 11.45 11.58 1.74
CA LEU A 24 12.69 11.90 1.03
C LEU A 24 13.25 10.65 0.34
N ASN A 25 13.87 10.84 -0.84
CA ASN A 25 14.42 9.72 -1.62
C ASN A 25 15.52 8.98 -0.87
N GLU A 26 16.29 9.66 -0.02
CA GLU A 26 17.38 9.06 0.75
C GLU A 26 16.86 8.00 1.74
N GLN A 27 15.73 8.27 2.41
CA GLN A 27 15.10 7.32 3.34
C GLN A 27 14.61 6.05 2.63
N LEU A 28 14.18 6.19 1.38
CA LEU A 28 13.69 5.08 0.57
C LEU A 28 14.83 4.25 -0.03
N ALA A 29 15.91 4.90 -0.47
CA ALA A 29 17.06 4.22 -1.04
C ALA A 29 17.68 3.21 -0.06
N GLU A 30 17.81 3.60 1.22
CA GLU A 30 18.30 2.72 2.28
C GLU A 30 17.43 1.46 2.42
N ILE A 31 16.10 1.62 2.37
CA ILE A 31 15.17 0.48 2.51
C ILE A 31 15.18 -0.40 1.26
N ILE A 32 15.25 0.19 0.07
CA ILE A 32 15.34 -0.57 -1.20
C ILE A 32 16.60 -1.44 -1.18
N GLU A 33 17.76 -0.86 -0.83
CA GLU A 33 19.01 -1.61 -0.73
C GLU A 33 18.92 -2.71 0.36
N PHE A 34 18.43 -2.35 1.54
CA PHE A 34 18.30 -3.26 2.67
C PHE A 34 17.33 -4.41 2.41
N SER A 35 16.32 -4.22 1.56
CA SER A 35 15.26 -5.19 1.31
C SER A 35 15.54 -6.19 0.18
N SER A 36 16.64 -6.02 -0.55
CA SER A 36 16.99 -6.82 -1.73
C SER A 36 17.07 -8.34 -1.50
N ASP A 37 17.32 -8.78 -0.27
CA ASP A 37 17.44 -10.18 0.18
C ASP A 37 16.37 -10.57 1.22
N ALA A 38 15.32 -9.75 1.41
CA ALA A 38 14.25 -10.06 2.34
C ALA A 38 13.47 -11.31 1.90
N GLN A 39 12.97 -12.07 2.87
CA GLN A 39 12.29 -13.34 2.62
C GLN A 39 10.79 -13.22 2.88
N ARG A 40 10.01 -13.98 2.10
CA ARG A 40 8.57 -14.11 2.31
C ARG A 40 8.34 -14.71 3.70
N ARG A 41 7.39 -14.15 4.45
CA ARG A 41 7.07 -14.63 5.80
C ARG A 41 6.34 -15.98 5.73
N ASP A 42 6.79 -16.97 6.51
CA ASP A 42 6.24 -18.34 6.61
C ASP A 42 4.71 -18.44 6.59
N TRP A 43 4.02 -17.54 7.30
CA TRP A 43 2.56 -17.57 7.39
C TRP A 43 1.91 -17.48 6.00
N PHE A 44 2.45 -16.65 5.10
CA PHE A 44 1.94 -16.50 3.74
C PHE A 44 2.24 -17.71 2.87
N GLU A 45 3.40 -18.37 3.05
CA GLU A 45 3.73 -19.61 2.35
C GLU A 45 2.75 -20.74 2.69
N ARG A 46 2.31 -20.79 3.96
CA ARG A 46 1.36 -21.81 4.43
C ARG A 46 -0.10 -21.49 4.11
N HIS A 47 -0.39 -20.28 3.61
CA HIS A 47 -1.74 -19.76 3.44
C HIS A 47 -1.91 -19.02 2.09
N GLU A 48 -1.38 -19.59 1.01
CA GLU A 48 -1.42 -18.96 -0.33
C GLU A 48 -2.84 -18.65 -0.81
N THR A 49 -3.82 -19.41 -0.34
CA THR A 49 -5.25 -19.28 -0.69
C THR A 49 -5.96 -18.14 0.03
N VAL A 50 -5.32 -17.48 1.01
CA VAL A 50 -5.94 -16.35 1.70
C VAL A 50 -6.07 -15.17 0.74
N PRO A 51 -7.23 -14.49 0.70
CA PRO A 51 -7.59 -13.51 -0.33
C PRO A 51 -6.80 -12.19 -0.28
N PHE A 52 -5.70 -12.11 0.49
CA PHE A 52 -4.80 -10.97 0.38
C PHE A 52 -4.22 -10.93 -1.03
N TRP A 53 -4.10 -9.73 -1.56
CA TRP A 53 -3.51 -9.46 -2.87
C TRP A 53 -2.02 -9.12 -2.77
N TYR A 54 -1.45 -9.24 -1.57
CA TYR A 54 -0.06 -9.01 -1.27
C TYR A 54 0.47 -10.04 -0.28
N GLU A 55 1.80 -10.17 -0.22
CA GLU A 55 2.55 -11.06 0.67
C GLU A 55 3.51 -10.26 1.50
N ARG A 56 3.57 -10.52 2.81
CA ARG A 56 4.53 -9.84 3.68
C ARG A 56 5.91 -10.45 3.56
N PHE A 57 6.91 -9.58 3.49
CA PHE A 57 8.31 -9.92 3.55
C PHE A 57 8.89 -9.43 4.88
N ASP A 58 9.75 -10.24 5.49
CA ASP A 58 10.43 -9.91 6.74
C ASP A 58 11.95 -10.12 6.57
N LYS A 59 12.74 -9.27 7.23
CA LYS A 59 14.20 -9.38 7.35
C LYS A 59 14.61 -8.83 8.72
N SER A 60 15.60 -9.44 9.35
CA SER A 60 16.14 -8.92 10.62
C SER A 60 16.59 -7.47 10.44
N GLY A 61 16.16 -6.56 11.32
CA GLY A 61 16.47 -5.12 11.22
C GLY A 61 15.53 -4.31 10.30
N LEU A 62 14.63 -4.94 9.55
CA LEU A 62 13.68 -4.23 8.66
C LEU A 62 12.60 -3.49 9.46
N THR A 63 12.13 -4.07 10.57
CA THR A 63 11.04 -3.49 11.37
C THR A 63 11.34 -2.08 11.90
N PRO A 64 12.51 -1.80 12.52
CA PRO A 64 12.86 -0.44 12.91
C PRO A 64 12.88 0.56 11.75
N LEU A 65 13.43 0.17 10.59
CA LEU A 65 13.49 1.02 9.40
C LEU A 65 12.09 1.39 8.89
N LEU A 66 11.22 0.39 8.75
CA LEU A 66 9.85 0.59 8.31
C LEU A 66 9.02 1.40 9.32
N SER A 67 9.26 1.22 10.61
CA SER A 67 8.61 2.02 11.67
C SER A 67 8.98 3.49 11.54
N SER A 68 10.30 3.78 11.49
CA SER A 68 10.80 5.15 11.36
C SER A 68 10.28 5.84 10.11
N LEU A 69 10.16 5.10 9.01
CA LEU A 69 9.62 5.61 7.77
C LEU A 69 8.11 5.89 7.86
N ALA A 70 7.32 4.98 8.42
CA ALA A 70 5.89 5.17 8.62
C ALA A 70 5.62 6.38 9.54
N ASP A 71 6.38 6.50 10.63
CA ASP A 71 6.33 7.63 11.56
C ASP A 71 6.66 8.95 10.85
N SER A 72 7.75 8.98 10.08
CA SER A 72 8.14 10.16 9.29
C SER A 72 7.03 10.61 8.33
N TRP A 73 6.35 9.66 7.68
CA TRP A 73 5.27 9.99 6.74
C TRP A 73 4.09 10.63 7.46
N VAL A 74 3.66 10.12 8.62
CA VAL A 74 2.49 10.63 9.38
C VAL A 74 2.79 11.88 10.21
N GLU A 75 4.07 12.21 10.42
CA GLU A 75 4.51 13.45 11.06
C GLU A 75 4.49 14.66 10.12
N ILE A 76 4.37 14.42 8.81
CA ILE A 76 4.19 15.47 7.80
C ILE A 76 2.68 15.79 7.69
N GLU A 77 2.30 17.00 8.10
CA GLU A 77 0.90 17.43 8.18
C GLU A 77 0.19 17.38 6.81
N GLU A 78 0.90 17.72 5.74
CA GLU A 78 0.38 17.69 4.37
C GLU A 78 0.01 16.27 3.91
N ASN A 79 0.74 15.25 4.37
CA ASN A 79 0.45 13.85 4.04
C ASN A 79 -0.84 13.40 4.73
N VAL A 80 -0.99 13.71 6.02
CA VAL A 80 -2.19 13.39 6.80
C VAL A 80 -3.41 14.11 6.22
N LYS A 81 -3.28 15.40 5.87
CA LYS A 81 -4.34 16.16 5.20
C LYS A 81 -4.72 15.56 3.84
N ARG A 82 -3.74 15.20 3.01
CA ARG A 82 -3.97 14.55 1.70
C ARG A 82 -4.75 13.25 1.86
N ALA A 83 -4.35 12.41 2.81
CA ALA A 83 -5.08 11.18 3.10
C ALA A 83 -6.51 11.45 3.60
N ALA A 84 -6.70 12.38 4.53
CA ALA A 84 -8.00 12.73 5.05
C ALA A 84 -8.96 13.23 3.94
N VAL A 85 -8.47 14.07 3.02
CA VAL A 85 -9.24 14.54 1.85
C VAL A 85 -9.61 13.39 0.92
N GLN A 86 -8.65 12.50 0.58
CA GLN A 86 -8.92 11.35 -0.28
C GLN A 86 -10.02 10.44 0.27
N LEU A 87 -10.07 10.33 1.59
CA LEU A 87 -10.96 9.41 2.30
C LEU A 87 -12.28 10.07 2.74
N ASP A 88 -12.45 11.36 2.47
CA ASP A 88 -13.56 12.18 2.95
C ASP A 88 -13.75 12.08 4.48
N ARG A 89 -12.64 12.27 5.22
CA ARG A 89 -12.59 12.19 6.69
C ARG A 89 -12.05 13.48 7.33
N PRO A 90 -12.40 13.77 8.59
CA PRO A 90 -11.73 14.83 9.33
C PRO A 90 -10.22 14.60 9.41
N SER A 91 -9.44 15.65 9.17
CA SER A 91 -7.98 15.56 9.37
C SER A 91 -7.68 15.49 10.86
N LYS A 92 -6.86 14.51 11.26
CA LYS A 92 -6.24 14.47 12.58
C LYS A 92 -4.93 15.26 12.60
N ALA A 93 -4.43 15.54 13.79
CA ALA A 93 -3.07 16.05 13.97
C ALA A 93 -2.04 14.99 13.56
N ALA A 94 -0.96 15.45 12.90
CA ALA A 94 0.17 14.61 12.54
C ALA A 94 0.78 13.95 13.79
N SER A 95 0.93 12.62 13.77
CA SER A 95 1.44 11.84 14.90
C SER A 95 1.75 10.40 14.52
N SER A 96 2.88 9.87 15.00
CA SER A 96 3.22 8.44 14.95
C SER A 96 2.12 7.52 15.53
N LYS A 97 1.29 8.02 16.45
CA LYS A 97 0.14 7.27 17.01
C LYS A 97 -0.92 6.90 15.98
N LEU A 98 -0.91 7.55 14.82
CA LEU A 98 -1.80 7.23 13.71
C LEU A 98 -1.43 5.86 13.10
N VAL A 99 -0.15 5.48 13.09
CA VAL A 99 0.32 4.20 12.53
C VAL A 99 -0.14 3.04 13.40
N LYS A 100 -0.85 2.08 12.80
CA LYS A 100 -1.37 0.88 13.48
C LYS A 100 -0.66 -0.40 13.08
N ALA A 101 -0.16 -0.45 11.86
CA ALA A 101 0.60 -1.58 11.34
C ALA A 101 1.46 -1.10 10.18
N PHE A 102 2.54 -1.81 9.90
CA PHE A 102 3.41 -1.56 8.76
C PHE A 102 4.11 -2.86 8.35
N GLY A 103 4.60 -2.87 7.12
CA GLY A 103 5.39 -3.96 6.59
C GLY A 103 5.84 -3.68 5.16
N MET A 104 6.74 -4.54 4.69
CA MET A 104 7.10 -4.59 3.28
C MET A 104 6.35 -5.73 2.63
N TYR A 105 5.86 -5.47 1.42
CA TYR A 105 4.96 -6.37 0.74
C TYR A 105 5.29 -6.50 -0.74
N ARG A 106 5.00 -7.69 -1.27
CA ARG A 106 5.01 -7.97 -2.71
C ARG A 106 3.59 -8.25 -3.17
N PHE A 107 3.16 -7.67 -4.30
CA PHE A 107 1.86 -7.95 -4.89
C PHE A 107 1.81 -9.37 -5.47
N LYS A 108 0.75 -10.11 -5.14
CA LYS A 108 0.55 -11.49 -5.59
C LYS A 108 0.05 -11.47 -7.02
N ALA A 109 0.62 -12.35 -7.84
CA ALA A 109 -0.03 -12.74 -9.08
C ALA A 109 -1.32 -13.48 -8.72
N TRP A 110 -2.43 -13.08 -9.33
CA TRP A 110 -3.69 -13.80 -9.17
C TRP A 110 -3.69 -14.94 -10.17
N SER A 111 -4.05 -16.14 -9.72
CA SER A 111 -4.15 -17.32 -10.61
C SER A 111 -5.25 -17.20 -11.67
N LYS A 112 -6.03 -16.11 -11.63
CA LYS A 112 -7.06 -15.79 -12.62
C LYS A 112 -6.39 -14.98 -13.72
N GLU A 113 -6.55 -15.37 -14.98
CA GLU A 113 -6.08 -14.63 -16.16
C GLU A 113 -6.76 -13.27 -16.38
N HIS A 114 -7.61 -12.84 -15.43
CA HIS A 114 -8.50 -11.69 -15.57
C HIS A 114 -8.38 -10.76 -14.35
N TRP A 115 -8.68 -9.48 -14.59
CA TRP A 115 -8.76 -8.49 -13.52
C TRP A 115 -9.84 -8.88 -12.51
N THR A 116 -9.56 -8.68 -11.23
CA THR A 116 -10.42 -9.15 -10.14
C THR A 116 -10.72 -8.02 -9.16
N TRP A 117 -12.00 -7.88 -8.81
CA TRP A 117 -12.42 -6.99 -7.73
C TRP A 117 -12.08 -7.58 -6.36
N VAL A 118 -11.34 -6.80 -5.56
CA VAL A 118 -11.01 -7.10 -4.18
C VAL A 118 -11.75 -6.12 -3.29
N GLN A 119 -12.64 -6.67 -2.46
CA GLN A 119 -13.36 -5.91 -1.44
C GLN A 119 -12.44 -5.65 -0.26
N ARG A 120 -12.46 -4.41 0.25
CA ARG A 120 -11.77 -4.01 1.48
C ARG A 120 -10.26 -4.32 1.46
N PRO A 121 -9.53 -3.81 0.45
CA PRO A 121 -8.16 -4.21 0.12
C PRO A 121 -7.13 -3.85 1.21
N ALA A 122 -7.50 -2.97 2.14
CA ALA A 122 -6.65 -2.52 3.24
C ALA A 122 -7.09 -2.99 4.62
N LEU A 123 -7.97 -4.01 4.74
CA LEU A 123 -8.23 -4.60 6.05
C LEU A 123 -6.98 -5.37 6.53
N SER A 124 -6.41 -4.91 7.64
CA SER A 124 -5.35 -5.62 8.35
C SER A 124 -5.92 -6.81 9.13
N ILE A 125 -5.12 -7.87 9.26
CA ILE A 125 -5.41 -9.05 10.11
C ILE A 125 -5.45 -8.68 11.61
N VAL A 126 -4.79 -7.57 11.98
CA VAL A 126 -4.44 -7.30 13.38
C VAL A 126 -5.54 -6.57 14.15
N ASN A 127 -6.39 -5.77 13.48
CA ASN A 127 -7.56 -5.17 14.13
C ASN A 127 -8.54 -4.62 13.08
N HIS A 128 -9.69 -5.26 12.91
CA HIS A 128 -10.63 -4.97 11.82
C HIS A 128 -11.49 -3.71 12.04
N GLU A 129 -11.49 -3.12 13.25
CA GLU A 129 -12.47 -2.09 13.61
C GLU A 129 -11.96 -0.65 13.50
N THR A 130 -10.64 -0.42 13.57
CA THR A 130 -10.07 0.95 13.61
C THR A 130 -9.20 1.32 12.41
N ILE A 131 -8.81 0.33 11.59
CA ILE A 131 -7.89 0.56 10.46
C ILE A 131 -8.69 0.86 9.21
N ARG A 132 -8.60 2.12 8.74
CA ARG A 132 -9.45 2.61 7.66
C ARG A 132 -8.69 3.15 6.46
N ALA A 133 -7.37 3.26 6.55
CA ALA A 133 -6.54 3.74 5.47
C ALA A 133 -5.25 2.94 5.39
N MET A 134 -4.84 2.60 4.18
CA MET A 134 -3.52 2.06 3.88
C MET A 134 -2.78 3.03 2.99
N ILE A 135 -1.58 3.37 3.41
CA ILE A 135 -0.64 4.10 2.60
C ILE A 135 0.25 3.07 1.92
N CYS A 136 0.34 3.15 0.59
CA CYS A 136 1.21 2.34 -0.22
C CYS A 136 2.34 3.21 -0.75
N ILE A 137 3.58 2.94 -0.34
CA ILE A 137 4.77 3.61 -0.86
C ILE A 137 5.49 2.66 -1.82
N ALA A 138 5.68 3.14 -3.05
CA ALA A 138 6.31 2.41 -4.12
C ALA A 138 7.82 2.25 -3.88
N LEU A 139 8.31 1.01 -3.81
CA LEU A 139 9.75 0.69 -3.74
C LEU A 139 10.39 0.52 -5.13
N GLU A 140 9.55 0.36 -6.14
CA GLU A 140 9.89 0.36 -7.56
C GLU A 140 8.85 1.20 -8.31
N THR A 141 8.68 1.04 -9.62
CA THR A 141 7.55 1.63 -10.34
C THR A 141 6.42 0.60 -10.44
N PRO A 142 5.52 0.48 -9.45
CA PRO A 142 4.44 -0.48 -9.51
C PRO A 142 3.34 0.00 -10.47
N GLY A 143 2.72 -0.95 -11.14
CA GLY A 143 1.62 -0.74 -12.05
C GLY A 143 0.93 -2.04 -12.46
N PRO A 144 0.01 -1.98 -13.44
CA PRO A 144 -0.75 -3.15 -13.88
C PRO A 144 0.11 -4.31 -14.38
N HIS A 145 1.38 -4.08 -14.70
CA HIS A 145 2.31 -5.08 -15.19
C HIS A 145 2.97 -5.89 -14.06
N ASN A 146 2.95 -5.42 -12.81
CA ASN A 146 3.54 -6.09 -11.64
C ASN A 146 2.60 -6.16 -10.42
N GLY A 147 1.28 -6.17 -10.64
CA GLY A 147 0.29 -6.48 -9.61
C GLY A 147 -0.39 -5.29 -8.94
N PHE A 148 -0.03 -4.06 -9.30
CA PHE A 148 -0.63 -2.86 -8.73
C PHE A 148 -1.69 -2.25 -9.68
N PRO A 149 -2.81 -1.71 -9.18
CA PRO A 149 -3.94 -1.32 -10.02
C PRO A 149 -3.73 -0.16 -10.99
N PHE A 150 -2.72 0.68 -10.78
CA PHE A 150 -2.43 1.88 -11.58
C PHE A 150 -0.95 2.24 -11.43
N GLU A 151 -0.38 3.04 -12.33
CA GLU A 151 1.05 3.38 -12.27
C GLU A 151 1.38 4.32 -11.10
N LEU A 152 2.42 3.96 -10.32
CA LEU A 152 3.13 4.86 -9.40
C LEU A 152 4.61 4.84 -9.73
N GLN A 153 5.27 5.98 -9.66
CA GLN A 153 6.72 6.07 -9.76
C GLN A 153 7.37 5.65 -8.44
N CYS A 154 8.59 5.12 -8.52
CA CYS A 154 9.40 4.84 -7.33
C CYS A 154 9.46 6.04 -6.37
N GLY A 155 9.17 5.75 -5.10
CA GLY A 155 9.07 6.71 -4.00
C GLY A 155 7.81 7.56 -3.95
N GLN A 156 6.85 7.35 -4.86
CA GLN A 156 5.51 7.89 -4.68
C GLN A 156 4.73 7.09 -3.65
N ASP A 157 3.81 7.77 -2.99
CA ASP A 157 2.85 7.18 -2.09
C ASP A 157 1.42 7.42 -2.55
N VAL A 158 0.51 6.52 -2.22
CA VAL A 158 -0.93 6.68 -2.46
C VAL A 158 -1.73 6.23 -1.24
N CYS A 159 -2.84 6.92 -0.98
CA CYS A 159 -3.75 6.58 0.11
C CYS A 159 -4.92 5.74 -0.42
N ILE A 160 -5.10 4.55 0.13
CA ILE A 160 -6.16 3.59 -0.20
C ILE A 160 -7.12 3.46 0.97
N ASP A 161 -8.41 3.63 0.73
CA ASP A 161 -9.44 3.39 1.73
C ASP A 161 -9.60 1.88 1.99
N GLY A 162 -9.59 1.48 3.26
CA GLY A 162 -9.81 0.09 3.66
C GLY A 162 -11.21 -0.43 3.45
N TYR A 163 -12.19 0.43 3.21
CA TYR A 163 -13.56 0.02 2.87
C TYR A 163 -13.86 0.05 1.38
N ASP A 164 -12.96 0.56 0.55
CA ASP A 164 -13.18 0.63 -0.89
C ASP A 164 -13.06 -0.75 -1.55
N THR A 165 -13.37 -0.79 -2.85
CA THR A 165 -13.07 -1.93 -3.71
C THR A 165 -11.96 -1.55 -4.68
N LEU A 166 -10.96 -2.42 -4.83
CA LEU A 166 -9.93 -2.27 -5.86
C LEU A 166 -10.08 -3.33 -6.96
N LEU A 167 -9.99 -2.90 -8.21
CA LEU A 167 -9.83 -3.77 -9.37
C LEU A 167 -8.35 -4.04 -9.58
N LEU A 168 -7.92 -5.27 -9.32
CA LEU A 168 -6.51 -5.67 -9.39
C LEU A 168 -6.20 -6.42 -10.68
N PRO A 169 -5.00 -6.23 -11.25
CA PRO A 169 -4.55 -6.98 -12.42
C PRO A 169 -4.24 -8.44 -12.06
N PRO A 170 -4.16 -9.34 -13.06
CA PRO A 170 -3.75 -10.73 -12.84
C PRO A 170 -2.25 -10.90 -12.56
N THR A 171 -1.45 -9.85 -12.80
CA THR A 171 0.00 -9.84 -12.64
C THR A 171 0.41 -9.70 -11.17
N GLY A 172 1.70 -9.83 -10.90
CA GLY A 172 2.29 -9.68 -9.55
C GLY A 172 3.78 -9.40 -9.62
N GLY A 173 4.42 -9.35 -8.46
CA GLY A 173 5.87 -9.17 -8.32
C GLY A 173 6.30 -7.80 -7.83
N GLY A 174 5.45 -6.79 -8.00
CA GLY A 174 5.71 -5.42 -7.56
C GLY A 174 5.86 -5.32 -6.05
N MET A 175 6.78 -4.48 -5.58
CA MET A 175 7.12 -4.29 -4.18
C MET A 175 6.72 -2.91 -3.67
N ALA A 176 6.20 -2.88 -2.44
CA ALA A 176 5.81 -1.67 -1.76
C ALA A 176 5.99 -1.78 -0.25
N ILE A 177 6.14 -0.64 0.41
CA ILE A 177 5.86 -0.54 1.85
C ILE A 177 4.37 -0.25 1.98
N LEU A 178 3.70 -1.05 2.79
CA LEU A 178 2.32 -0.78 3.18
C LEU A 178 2.29 -0.48 4.67
N PHE A 179 1.66 0.61 5.04
CA PHE A 179 1.34 0.87 6.44
C PHE A 179 -0.07 1.40 6.57
N TRP A 180 -0.65 1.17 7.74
CA TRP A 180 -2.04 1.40 8.02
C TRP A 180 -2.16 2.51 9.05
N ILE A 181 -3.02 3.47 8.77
CA ILE A 181 -3.26 4.61 9.64
C ILE A 181 -4.73 4.71 10.05
N ASP A 182 -4.94 5.34 11.20
CA ASP A 182 -6.26 5.58 11.79
C ASP A 182 -6.56 7.08 11.80
N LEU A 183 -7.46 7.50 10.92
CA LEU A 183 -7.92 8.88 10.78
C LEU A 183 -9.27 9.17 11.46
N GLU A 184 -9.80 8.28 12.29
CA GLU A 184 -11.07 8.48 13.02
C GLU A 184 -11.00 8.83 14.51
#